data_AF-A0A6C0K117-F1
#
_entry.id   AF-A0A6C0K117-F1
#
_cell.length_a   1.000
_cell.length_b   1.000
_cell.length_c   1.000
_cell.angle_alpha   90.00
_cell.angle_beta   90.00
_cell.angle_gamma   90.00
#
_symmetry.space_group_name_H-M   'P 1'
#
loop_
_entity.id
_entity.type
_entity.pdbx_description
1 polymer ?
#
loop_
_entity_poly.entity_id
_entity_poly.type
_entity_poly.pdbx_seq_one_letter_code
_entity_poly.pdbx_strand_id
1 'polypeptide(L)' 'MNQKKNYSKYFFFYQYKKEGSMQVFVRTLTGKTITLDVEPTDTIENASKRFKTRKASLPINNA' A
#
# COMPACT_ATOMS: atom_id res chain seq x y z
N MET A 1 -15.23 17.59 8.71
CA MET A 1 -15.13 16.82 7.45
C MET A 1 -14.08 15.72 7.61
N ASN A 2 -14.42 14.61 8.25
CA ASN A 2 -13.52 13.45 8.36
C ASN A 2 -14.15 12.28 7.61
N GLN A 3 -13.62 12.00 6.42
CA GLN A 3 -13.99 10.79 5.70
C GLN A 3 -13.48 9.60 6.50
N LYS A 4 -14.39 8.82 7.07
CA LYS A 4 -14.12 7.53 7.71
C LYS A 4 -13.54 6.60 6.64
N LYS A 5 -12.21 6.58 6.49
CA LYS A 5 -11.52 5.74 5.50
C LYS A 5 -11.59 4.30 5.98
N ASN A 6 -12.46 3.53 5.37
CA ASN A 6 -12.69 2.14 5.73
C ASN A 6 -11.61 1.26 5.09
N TYR A 7 -10.52 1.02 5.82
CA TYR A 7 -9.39 0.21 5.36
C TYR A 7 -9.68 -1.30 5.37
N SER A 8 -10.84 -1.73 5.91
CA SER A 8 -11.32 -3.12 5.87
C SER A 8 -11.48 -3.69 4.45
N LYS A 9 -11.42 -2.84 3.42
CA LYS A 9 -11.48 -3.19 1.99
C LYS A 9 -10.10 -3.54 1.39
N TYR A 10 -9.03 -3.58 2.20
CA TYR A 10 -7.69 -3.87 1.72
C TYR A 10 -7.09 -5.01 2.53
N PHE A 11 -6.51 -5.98 1.83
CA PHE A 11 -5.69 -7.03 2.44
C PHE A 11 -4.23 -6.59 2.38
N PHE A 12 -3.52 -6.73 3.50
CA PHE A 12 -2.12 -6.36 3.61
C PHE A 12 -1.31 -7.58 4.03
N PHE A 13 -0.15 -7.75 3.40
CA PHE A 13 0.87 -8.69 3.85
C PHE A 13 2.24 -8.05 3.65
N TYR A 14 3.20 -8.44 4.48
CA TYR A 14 4.55 -7.92 4.41
C TYR A 14 5.54 -9.06 4.18
N GLN A 15 6.66 -8.74 3.55
CA GLN A 15 7.79 -9.65 3.36
C GLN A 15 9.09 -8.92 3.69
N TYR A 16 9.98 -9.61 4.39
CA TYR A 16 11.35 -9.14 4.62
C TYR A 16 12.26 -9.73 3.54
N LYS A 17 13.07 -8.88 2.92
CA LYS A 17 14.11 -9.31 1.98
C LYS A 17 15.40 -9.62 2.74
N LYS A 18 16.22 -10.51 2.17
CA LYS A 18 17.55 -10.86 2.69
C LYS A 18 18.49 -9.65 2.81
N GLU A 19 18.20 -8.57 2.09
CA GLU A 19 18.96 -7.33 2.06
C GLU A 19 18.57 -6.34 3.19
N GLY A 20 17.69 -6.74 4.12
CA GLY A 20 17.25 -5.88 5.23
C GLY A 20 16.14 -4.88 4.86
N SER A 21 15.64 -4.92 3.63
CA SER A 21 14.50 -4.12 3.18
C SER A 21 13.16 -4.83 3.43
N MET A 22 12.11 -4.04 3.68
CA MET A 22 10.75 -4.54 3.90
C MET A 22 9.85 -4.12 2.74
N GLN A 23 9.04 -5.06 2.24
CA GLN A 23 8.00 -4.77 1.26
C GLN A 23 6.62 -5.03 1.85
N VAL A 24 5.73 -4.07 1.65
CA VAL A 24 4.32 -4.17 2.01
C VAL A 24 3.51 -4.29 0.74
N PHE A 25 2.72 -5.35 0.66
CA PHE A 25 1.79 -5.59 -0.42
C PHE A 25 0.39 -5.20 0.02
N VAL A 26 -0.25 -4.36 -0.77
CA VAL A 26 -1.62 -3.93 -0.57
C VAL A 26 -2.48 -4.47 -1.69
N ARG A 27 -3.33 -5.46 -1.38
CA ARG A 27 -4.30 -6.00 -2.33
C ARG A 27 -5.65 -5.31 -2.15
N THR A 28 -6.12 -4.66 -3.21
CA THR A 28 -7.48 -4.11 -3.26
C THR A 28 -8.49 -5.23 -3.47
N LEU A 29 -9.75 -5.05 -3.03
CA LEU A 29 -10.84 -6.01 -3.37
C LEU A 29 -11.07 -6.18 -4.89
N THR A 30 -10.53 -5.28 -5.72
CA THR A 30 -10.60 -5.38 -7.19
C THR A 30 -9.46 -6.26 -7.76
N GLY A 31 -8.72 -7.00 -6.92
CA GLY A 31 -7.64 -7.89 -7.33
C GLY A 31 -6.32 -7.19 -7.67
N LYS A 32 -6.22 -5.86 -7.52
CA LYS A 32 -5.00 -5.10 -7.81
C LYS A 32 -4.05 -5.17 -6.62
N THR A 33 -2.83 -5.64 -6.86
CA THR A 33 -1.76 -5.65 -5.86
C THR A 33 -0.83 -4.47 -6.09
N ILE A 34 -0.63 -3.66 -5.05
CA ILE A 34 0.31 -2.54 -5.04
C ILE A 34 1.44 -2.92 -4.10
N THR A 35 2.66 -2.96 -4.62
CA THR A 35 3.88 -3.13 -3.82
C THR A 35 4.32 -1.77 -3.29
N LEU A 36 4.69 -1.70 -2.03
CA LEU A 36 5.28 -0.54 -1.37
C LEU A 36 6.61 -0.96 -0.74
N ASP A 37 7.67 -0.24 -1.10
CA ASP A 37 8.97 -0.38 -0.46
C ASP A 37 8.98 0.55 0.76
N VAL A 38 9.16 -0.04 1.93
CA VAL A 38 9.19 0.66 3.21
C VAL A 38 10.50 0.36 3.92
N GLU A 39 11.12 1.39 4.48
CA GLU A 39 12.22 1.18 5.39
C GLU A 39 11.67 0.98 6.81
N PRO A 40 12.34 0.20 7.67
CA PRO A 40 11.90 0.00 9.06
C PRO A 40 11.86 1.30 9.88
N THR A 41 12.47 2.38 9.38
CA THR A 41 12.45 3.75 9.94
C THR A 41 11.27 4.59 9.44
N ASP A 42 10.57 4.17 8.38
CA ASP A 42 9.42 4.91 7.86
C ASP A 42 8.21 4.80 8.80
N THR A 43 7.57 5.94 9.08
CA THR A 43 6.33 5.97 9.85
C THR A 43 5.13 5.52 9.02
N ILE A 44 4.06 5.10 9.70
CA ILE A 44 2.77 4.73 9.08
C ILE A 44 2.22 5.88 8.22
N GLU A 45 2.46 7.13 8.62
CA GLU A 45 2.03 8.32 7.86
C GLU A 45 2.74 8.42 6.50
N ASN A 46 4.06 8.20 6.47
CA ASN A 46 4.85 8.13 5.24
C ASN A 46 4.37 6.99 4.34
N ALA A 47 4.15 5.80 4.89
CA ALA A 47 3.64 4.65 4.15
C ALA A 47 2.26 4.93 3.53
N SER A 48 1.37 5.60 4.27
CA SER A 48 0.04 6.02 3.79
C SER A 48 0.12 7.02 2.64
N LYS A 49 1.07 7.96 2.70
CA LYS A 49 1.31 8.93 1.62
C LYS A 49 1.82 8.23 0.36
N ARG A 50 2.82 7.35 0.49
CA ARG A 50 3.38 6.55 -0.63
C ARG A 50 2.31 5.68 -1.30
N PHE A 51 1.44 5.05 -0.51
CA PHE A 51 0.32 4.28 -1.05
C PHE A 51 -0.66 5.12 -1.88
N LYS A 52 -1.07 6.29 -1.37
CA LYS A 52 -1.98 7.19 -2.10
C LYS A 52 -1.37 7.63 -3.44
N THR A 53 -0.10 7.99 -3.45
CA THR A 53 0.63 8.40 -4.65
C THR A 53 0.73 7.25 -5.66
N ARG A 54 1.19 6.06 -5.23
CA ARG A 54 1.30 4.88 -6.13
C ARG A 54 -0.07 4.42 -6.64
N LYS A 55 -1.14 4.51 -5.84
CA LYS A 55 -2.49 4.15 -6.30
C LYS A 55 -3.00 5.14 -7.36
N ALA A 56 -2.74 6.44 -7.21
CA ALA A 56 -3.17 7.45 -8.16
C ALA A 56 -2.45 7.35 -9.51
N SER A 57 -1.20 6.87 -9.52
CA SER A 57 -0.40 6.71 -10.74
C SER A 57 -0.65 5.40 -11.50
N LEU A 58 -1.28 4.41 -10.88
CA LEU A 58 -1.56 3.14 -11.55
C LEU A 58 -2.89 3.25 -12.33
N PRO A 59 -2.90 3.00 -13.66
CA PRO A 59 -4.11 3.10 -14.47
C PRO A 59 -5.23 2.24 -13.88
N ILE A 60 -6.41 2.83 -13.78
CA ILE A 60 -7.61 2.13 -13.35
C ILE A 60 -8.17 1.46 -14.62
N ASN A 61 -7.69 0.26 -14.94
CA ASN A 61 -8.33 -0.54 -15.99
C ASN A 61 -9.62 -1.09 -15.40
N ASN A 62 -10.73 -0.42 -15.71
CA ASN A 62 -12.07 -0.96 -15.57
C ASN A 62 -12.28 -1.89 -16.77
N ALA A 63 -11.96 -3.17 -16.62
CA ALA A 63 -12.40 -4.23 -17.53
C ALA A 63 -13.71 -4.83 -17.00
#